data_AF-A0A0B5JFI4-F1
#
_entry.id   AF-A0A0B5JFI4-F1
#
_cell.length_a   1.000
_cell.length_b   1.000
_cell.length_c   1.000
_cell.angle_alpha   90.00
_cell.angle_beta   90.00
_cell.angle_gamma   90.00
#
_symmetry.space_group_name_H-M   'P 1'
#
loop_
_entity.id
_entity.type
_entity.pdbx_description
1 polymer ?
#
loop_
_entity_poly.entity_id
_entity_poly.type
_entity_poly.pdbx_seq_one_letter_code
_entity_poly.pdbx_strand_id
1 'polypeptide(L)'
;MKKLLKSALLFAATGSALSLQALPVGNPAEPSLLIDGTMWEGASGDPCDPCSTWCDAISIRAGYYGDYVFDRVLKVDVNKTISGMSAAPTSATGTASNTNTAADRANIAYGKHMQDAEWFTNSAFLALNIWDRFDIFCTLGASNGYFKASAAAFNLVGLLGLSGSDLNGQRPNIGITQGVVELYTDTTFSWSVGARGALWECGCATLGAEFQYAQSNPKIEMLNVTSSPAQFVIHKPRGYKGTTSNFPLPLTAGTETATDTKSATIKYHEWQVGMALSYKLNMLVPYIGVNWSRATFDADTIRIAQPKLASTILSLTTWNPTLLGEATSIGSDKYAKSLHIVSLQINKMKSRKS
;
A
#
# COMPACT_ATOMS: atom_id res chain seq x y z
N MET A 1 37.24 -5.67 -25.25
CA MET A 1 37.27 -4.62 -24.20
C MET A 1 36.71 -3.27 -24.66
N LYS A 2 37.33 -2.50 -25.57
CA LYS A 2 36.79 -1.17 -25.98
C LYS A 2 35.40 -1.19 -26.64
N LYS A 3 35.05 -2.25 -27.39
CA LYS A 3 33.74 -2.40 -28.04
C LYS A 3 32.62 -2.73 -27.05
N LEU A 4 32.88 -3.63 -26.09
CA LEU A 4 31.93 -4.04 -25.05
C LEU A 4 31.61 -2.89 -24.07
N LEU A 5 32.64 -2.13 -23.68
CA LEU A 5 32.47 -0.93 -22.85
C LEU A 5 31.67 0.16 -23.58
N LYS A 6 31.96 0.39 -24.88
CA LYS A 6 31.18 1.32 -25.71
C LYS A 6 29.74 0.86 -25.90
N SER A 7 29.49 -0.44 -26.09
CA SER A 7 28.14 -0.99 -26.20
C SER A 7 27.36 -0.84 -24.88
N ALA A 8 27.96 -1.14 -23.72
CA ALA A 8 27.32 -0.96 -22.41
C ALA A 8 26.99 0.52 -22.12
N LEU A 9 27.90 1.44 -22.46
CA LEU A 9 27.66 2.89 -22.35
C LEU A 9 26.58 3.40 -23.31
N LEU A 10 26.48 2.84 -24.52
CA LEU A 10 25.44 3.21 -25.49
C LEU A 10 24.05 2.70 -25.04
N PHE A 11 23.96 1.48 -24.51
CA PHE A 11 22.71 0.92 -23.97
C PHE A 11 22.23 1.68 -22.71
N ALA A 12 23.15 2.12 -21.85
CA ALA A 12 22.82 2.96 -20.68
C ALA A 12 22.33 4.36 -21.07
N ALA A 13 22.81 4.92 -22.19
CA ALA A 13 22.40 6.24 -22.68
C ALA A 13 21.06 6.24 -23.44
N THR A 14 20.67 5.13 -24.07
CA THR A 14 19.43 5.03 -24.86
C THR A 14 18.26 4.34 -24.15
N GLY A 15 18.49 3.72 -22.99
CA GLY A 15 17.47 2.99 -22.21
C GLY A 15 16.70 3.83 -21.18
N SER A 16 17.08 5.10 -20.96
CA SER A 16 16.55 5.98 -19.91
C SER A 16 15.09 6.44 -20.07
N ALA A 17 14.37 5.94 -21.08
CA ALA A 17 13.00 6.34 -21.38
C ALA A 17 11.91 5.34 -20.93
N LEU A 18 12.26 4.22 -20.29
CA LEU A 18 11.27 3.25 -19.78
C LEU A 18 11.15 3.36 -18.24
N SER A 19 10.26 4.27 -17.83
CA SER A 19 9.66 4.43 -16.48
C SER A 19 10.58 4.32 -15.26
N LEU A 20 11.14 5.46 -14.85
CA LEU A 20 11.66 5.72 -13.49
C LEU A 20 10.53 5.77 -12.44
N GLN A 21 9.73 4.70 -12.34
CA GLN A 21 8.78 4.49 -11.23
C GLN A 21 9.29 3.32 -10.40
N ALA A 22 10.50 3.50 -9.85
CA ALA A 22 11.16 2.49 -9.02
C ALA A 22 10.56 2.49 -7.62
N LEU A 23 10.48 1.29 -7.06
CA LEU A 23 9.85 0.92 -5.79
C LEU A 23 10.81 1.25 -4.62
N PRO A 24 10.57 0.87 -3.35
CA PRO A 24 11.64 0.79 -2.37
C PRO A 24 12.68 -0.14 -2.96
N VAL A 25 13.68 0.45 -3.57
CA VAL A 25 14.92 -0.21 -3.84
C VAL A 25 15.72 0.30 -2.67
N GLY A 26 15.77 -0.52 -1.60
CA GLY A 26 16.87 -0.38 -0.65
C GLY A 26 18.11 -0.16 -1.49
N ASN A 27 18.86 0.89 -1.16
CA ASN A 27 19.93 1.38 -2.00
C ASN A 27 20.68 0.19 -2.63
N PRO A 28 20.69 0.01 -3.96
CA PRO A 28 21.35 -1.13 -4.60
C PRO A 28 22.86 -1.19 -4.28
N ALA A 29 23.38 -0.18 -3.56
CA ALA A 29 24.73 -0.11 -3.03
C ALA A 29 24.91 -0.68 -1.61
N GLU A 30 23.88 -1.18 -0.91
CA GLU A 30 24.05 -1.69 0.45
C GLU A 30 24.63 -3.11 0.47
N PRO A 31 25.82 -3.23 1.04
CA PRO A 31 27.10 -3.40 0.38
C PRO A 31 27.21 -4.75 -0.35
N SER A 32 26.87 -4.81 -1.64
CA SER A 32 27.22 -5.98 -2.48
C SER A 32 28.73 -6.07 -2.76
N LEU A 33 29.52 -5.14 -2.21
CA LEU A 33 30.89 -4.85 -2.62
C LEU A 33 31.93 -4.80 -1.49
N LEU A 34 31.50 -4.83 -0.23
CA LEU A 34 32.40 -4.95 0.92
C LEU A 34 32.22 -6.36 1.49
N ILE A 35 32.96 -7.29 0.87
CA ILE A 35 33.16 -8.65 1.39
C ILE A 35 33.94 -8.59 2.71
N ASP A 36 34.69 -7.50 2.89
CA ASP A 36 35.47 -7.16 4.08
C ASP A 36 34.52 -6.56 5.15
N GLY A 37 34.52 -7.15 6.35
CA GLY A 37 33.62 -6.84 7.46
C GLY A 37 34.29 -6.07 8.60
N THR A 38 33.50 -5.54 9.54
CA THR A 38 34.01 -4.67 10.61
C THR A 38 34.75 -5.40 11.74
N MET A 39 34.63 -6.73 11.85
CA MET A 39 35.23 -7.54 12.91
C MET A 39 35.58 -8.94 12.37
N TRP A 40 36.81 -9.39 12.66
CA TRP A 40 37.38 -10.71 12.31
C TRP A 40 37.64 -10.92 10.81
N GLU A 41 38.72 -10.30 10.32
CA GLU A 41 39.25 -10.55 8.96
C GLU A 41 40.53 -11.38 9.05
N GLY A 42 40.53 -12.53 8.36
CA GLY A 42 41.76 -13.25 8.05
C GLY A 42 42.68 -12.38 7.19
N ALA A 43 43.98 -12.53 7.39
CA ALA A 43 45.04 -11.61 6.99
C ALA A 43 45.07 -11.14 5.51
N SER A 44 45.69 -9.98 5.32
CA SER A 44 45.97 -9.27 4.05
C SER A 44 46.66 -10.14 2.98
N GLY A 45 45.93 -10.45 1.91
CA GLY A 45 46.42 -11.05 0.66
C GLY A 45 45.88 -10.32 -0.57
N ASP A 46 46.37 -10.68 -1.77
CA ASP A 46 46.05 -10.03 -3.05
C ASP A 46 44.52 -9.85 -3.26
N PRO A 47 44.04 -8.62 -3.53
CA PRO A 47 42.60 -8.31 -3.65
C PRO A 47 41.91 -8.97 -4.85
N CYS A 48 42.65 -9.58 -5.79
CA CYS A 48 42.11 -10.37 -6.90
C CYS A 48 42.48 -11.86 -6.81
N ASP A 49 43.08 -12.31 -5.70
CA ASP A 49 43.33 -13.72 -5.45
C ASP A 49 42.10 -14.38 -4.82
N PRO A 50 41.35 -15.24 -5.55
CA PRO A 50 40.29 -16.04 -4.95
C PRO A 50 40.84 -16.95 -3.85
N CYS A 51 42.18 -17.12 -3.85
CA CYS A 51 42.97 -17.86 -2.92
C CYS A 51 43.58 -17.01 -1.75
N SER A 52 42.93 -15.96 -1.21
CA SER A 52 43.32 -15.41 0.13
C SER A 52 42.27 -15.44 1.25
N THR A 53 40.98 -15.72 0.97
CA THR A 53 39.86 -15.59 1.94
C THR A 53 39.02 -16.86 2.19
N TRP A 54 39.47 -18.04 1.76
CA TRP A 54 38.71 -19.31 1.62
C TRP A 54 38.83 -20.18 2.87
N CYS A 55 39.39 -19.63 3.96
CA CYS A 55 39.45 -20.30 5.26
C CYS A 55 38.95 -19.33 6.35
N ASP A 56 37.75 -19.62 6.86
CA ASP A 56 37.29 -19.30 8.22
C ASP A 56 37.12 -17.83 8.64
N ALA A 57 36.63 -16.95 7.76
CA ALA A 57 36.22 -15.60 8.16
C ALA A 57 34.69 -15.50 8.30
N ILE A 58 34.17 -15.68 9.52
CA ILE A 58 32.82 -15.22 9.88
C ILE A 58 32.90 -13.70 10.06
N SER A 59 32.27 -12.93 9.18
CA SER A 59 32.20 -11.48 9.29
C SER A 59 30.80 -11.01 9.68
N ILE A 60 30.76 -10.06 10.62
CA ILE A 60 29.54 -9.37 11.04
C ILE A 60 29.60 -7.94 10.49
N ARG A 61 28.51 -7.51 9.84
CA ARG A 61 28.33 -6.12 9.40
C ARG A 61 27.05 -5.55 9.99
N ALA A 62 27.15 -4.36 10.57
CA ALA A 62 26.02 -3.60 11.09
C ALA A 62 25.98 -2.22 10.44
N GLY A 63 24.79 -1.71 10.15
CA GLY A 63 24.60 -0.42 9.52
C GLY A 63 23.21 0.14 9.80
N TYR A 64 22.97 1.35 9.30
CA TYR A 64 21.68 2.02 9.40
C TYR A 64 21.35 2.66 8.08
N TYR A 65 20.10 2.51 7.66
CA TYR A 65 19.61 3.07 6.41
C TYR A 65 18.14 3.46 6.51
N GLY A 66 17.75 4.45 5.70
CA GLY A 66 16.38 4.93 5.61
C GLY A 66 16.03 5.16 4.16
N ASP A 67 14.91 4.58 3.74
CA ASP A 67 14.39 4.77 2.38
C ASP A 67 13.18 5.70 2.42
N TYR A 68 13.16 6.59 1.44
CA TYR A 68 12.06 7.52 1.18
C TYR A 68 11.56 7.25 -0.23
N VAL A 69 10.38 6.64 -0.36
CA VAL A 69 9.77 6.37 -1.67
C VAL A 69 8.64 7.34 -1.92
N PHE A 70 8.83 8.17 -2.95
CA PHE A 70 7.83 9.12 -3.43
C PHE A 70 7.08 8.55 -4.65
N ASP A 71 5.77 8.78 -4.69
CA ASP A 71 4.87 8.53 -5.83
C ASP A 71 4.94 7.12 -6.45
N ARG A 72 4.43 6.13 -5.70
CA ARG A 72 4.23 4.78 -6.22
C ARG A 72 2.86 4.65 -6.90
N VAL A 73 2.84 4.31 -8.19
CA VAL A 73 1.60 3.93 -8.89
C VAL A 73 1.10 2.58 -8.38
N LEU A 74 0.30 2.63 -7.32
CA LEU A 74 -0.37 1.47 -6.74
C LEU A 74 -1.71 1.23 -7.42
N LYS A 75 -1.93 0.02 -7.94
CA LYS A 75 -3.21 -0.39 -8.50
C LYS A 75 -4.10 -1.00 -7.42
N VAL A 76 -5.37 -0.64 -7.42
CA VAL A 76 -6.38 -1.26 -6.57
C VAL A 76 -6.70 -2.66 -7.08
N ASP A 77 -6.58 -3.64 -6.20
CA ASP A 77 -6.83 -5.05 -6.46
C ASP A 77 -8.22 -5.43 -5.94
N VAL A 78 -9.21 -5.32 -6.84
CA VAL A 78 -10.61 -5.63 -6.56
C VAL A 78 -11.25 -6.38 -7.73
N ASN A 79 -12.35 -7.08 -7.45
CA ASN A 79 -13.17 -7.71 -8.47
C ASN A 79 -13.86 -6.67 -9.36
N LYS A 80 -14.19 -7.06 -10.60
CA LYS A 80 -14.94 -6.21 -11.55
C LYS A 80 -16.32 -5.82 -11.01
N THR A 81 -16.91 -6.68 -10.20
CA THR A 81 -18.20 -6.45 -9.56
C THR A 81 -18.05 -6.27 -8.06
N ILE A 82 -18.94 -5.47 -7.48
CA ILE A 82 -19.19 -5.35 -6.04
C ILE A 82 -20.56 -5.94 -5.75
N SER A 83 -20.60 -6.91 -4.86
CA SER A 83 -21.83 -7.61 -4.45
C SER A 83 -22.40 -7.01 -3.16
N GLY A 84 -23.71 -7.16 -2.97
CA GLY A 84 -24.40 -6.76 -1.75
C GLY A 84 -24.86 -5.30 -1.69
N MET A 85 -24.52 -4.46 -2.67
CA MET A 85 -25.18 -3.16 -2.86
C MET A 85 -26.63 -3.36 -3.34
N SER A 86 -27.47 -2.34 -3.27
CA SER A 86 -28.76 -2.34 -3.96
C SER A 86 -28.66 -1.73 -5.36
N ALA A 87 -29.70 -1.94 -6.17
CA ALA A 87 -29.77 -1.39 -7.52
C ALA A 87 -29.59 0.13 -7.51
N ALA A 88 -28.89 0.65 -8.52
CA ALA A 88 -28.74 2.09 -8.68
C ALA A 88 -30.11 2.75 -8.93
N PRO A 89 -30.38 3.94 -8.38
CA PRO A 89 -31.54 4.73 -8.78
C PRO A 89 -31.52 4.97 -10.30
N THR A 90 -32.67 4.80 -10.94
CA THR A 90 -32.91 5.14 -12.34
C THR A 90 -33.97 6.23 -12.44
N SER A 91 -34.07 6.89 -13.59
CA SER A 91 -35.11 7.90 -13.85
C SER A 91 -36.54 7.35 -13.66
N ALA A 92 -36.76 6.06 -13.89
CA ALA A 92 -38.06 5.40 -13.72
C ALA A 92 -38.41 5.11 -12.25
N THR A 93 -37.42 5.04 -11.36
CA THR A 93 -37.62 4.61 -9.97
C THR A 93 -37.86 5.75 -8.99
N GLY A 94 -37.71 7.02 -9.40
CA GLY A 94 -37.84 8.16 -8.48
C GLY A 94 -37.05 7.93 -7.18
N THR A 95 -37.73 8.05 -6.04
CA THR A 95 -37.25 7.62 -4.72
C THR A 95 -37.15 6.08 -4.67
N ALA A 96 -35.96 5.53 -4.41
CA ALA A 96 -35.69 4.11 -4.27
C ALA A 96 -36.50 3.51 -3.10
N SER A 97 -37.52 2.73 -3.43
CA SER A 97 -38.44 2.12 -2.46
C SER A 97 -38.02 0.73 -1.97
N ASN A 98 -37.01 0.12 -2.58
CA ASN A 98 -36.60 -1.25 -2.26
C ASN A 98 -35.07 -1.43 -2.25
N THR A 99 -34.39 -0.80 -1.28
CA THR A 99 -32.92 -0.91 -1.13
C THR A 99 -32.46 -2.05 -0.20
N ASN A 100 -33.36 -2.94 0.19
CA ASN A 100 -33.04 -4.12 1.01
C ASN A 100 -32.54 -5.33 0.17
N THR A 101 -32.76 -5.29 -1.15
CA THR A 101 -32.44 -6.38 -2.07
C THR A 101 -31.04 -6.15 -2.65
N ALA A 102 -30.20 -7.19 -2.61
CA ALA A 102 -28.86 -7.13 -3.17
C ALA A 102 -28.89 -7.22 -4.70
N ALA A 103 -28.03 -6.44 -5.34
CA ALA A 103 -27.76 -6.48 -6.77
C ALA A 103 -26.25 -6.36 -6.99
N ASP A 104 -25.72 -7.13 -7.93
CA ASP A 104 -24.32 -7.01 -8.34
C ASP A 104 -24.14 -5.76 -9.20
N ARG A 105 -23.04 -5.04 -8.97
CA ARG A 105 -22.75 -3.77 -9.65
C ARG A 105 -21.32 -3.72 -10.13
N ALA A 106 -21.07 -2.90 -11.16
CA ALA A 106 -19.71 -2.55 -11.51
C ALA A 106 -18.99 -1.91 -10.31
N ASN A 107 -17.80 -2.41 -10.00
CA ASN A 107 -17.00 -1.94 -8.88
C ASN A 107 -16.28 -0.65 -9.28
N ILE A 108 -16.59 0.46 -8.60
CA ILE A 108 -16.03 1.79 -8.94
C ILE A 108 -14.52 1.88 -8.71
N ALA A 109 -13.96 1.03 -7.83
CA ALA A 109 -12.52 0.93 -7.60
C ALA A 109 -11.79 0.07 -8.64
N TYR A 110 -12.51 -0.67 -9.49
CA TYR A 110 -11.89 -1.53 -10.49
C TYR A 110 -11.10 -0.70 -11.50
N GLY A 111 -9.83 -1.06 -11.70
CA GLY A 111 -8.93 -0.35 -12.61
C GLY A 111 -8.49 1.02 -12.11
N LYS A 112 -8.75 1.37 -10.84
CA LYS A 112 -8.26 2.61 -10.23
C LYS A 112 -6.86 2.44 -9.65
N HIS A 113 -6.19 3.57 -9.49
CA HIS A 113 -4.86 3.69 -8.94
C HIS A 113 -4.83 4.72 -7.81
N MET A 114 -3.86 4.60 -6.91
CA MET A 114 -3.55 5.69 -5.98
C MET A 114 -2.96 6.87 -6.75
N GLN A 115 -3.32 8.08 -6.33
CA GLN A 115 -2.79 9.32 -6.90
C GLN A 115 -1.45 9.67 -6.28
N ASP A 116 -1.29 9.37 -5.00
CA ASP A 116 -0.04 9.50 -4.27
C ASP A 116 0.06 8.36 -3.25
N ALA A 117 1.26 7.86 -3.07
CA ALA A 117 1.57 6.80 -2.13
C ALA A 117 3.02 6.96 -1.69
N GLU A 118 3.19 7.36 -0.44
CA GLU A 118 4.48 7.52 0.22
C GLU A 118 4.63 6.42 1.26
N TRP A 119 5.81 5.80 1.26
CA TRP A 119 6.14 4.78 2.24
C TRP A 119 7.54 5.05 2.76
N PHE A 120 7.63 5.19 4.08
CA PHE A 120 8.86 5.53 4.77
C PHE A 120 9.31 4.31 5.55
N THR A 121 10.58 3.95 5.41
CA THR A 121 11.22 2.88 6.19
C THR A 121 12.50 3.40 6.79
N ASN A 122 12.71 3.08 8.06
CA ASN A 122 13.85 3.49 8.83
C ASN A 122 14.35 2.28 9.60
N SER A 123 15.51 1.74 9.24
CA SER A 123 15.95 0.43 9.72
C SER A 123 17.44 0.34 9.99
N ALA A 124 17.78 -0.39 11.03
CA ALA A 124 19.11 -0.94 11.23
C ALA A 124 19.27 -2.22 10.41
N PHE A 125 20.46 -2.43 9.88
CA PHE A 125 20.88 -3.59 9.11
C PHE A 125 21.82 -4.46 9.95
N LEU A 126 21.64 -5.77 9.90
CA LEU A 126 22.59 -6.75 10.40
C LEU A 126 22.80 -7.83 9.35
N ALA A 127 24.05 -8.07 8.96
CA ALA A 127 24.43 -9.19 8.10
C ALA A 127 25.44 -10.09 8.80
N LEU A 128 25.25 -11.39 8.54
CA LEU A 128 26.14 -12.46 8.94
C LEU A 128 26.59 -13.18 7.68
N ASN A 129 27.90 -13.23 7.47
CA ASN A 129 28.49 -14.12 6.48
C ASN A 129 28.50 -15.54 7.06
N ILE A 130 27.80 -16.48 6.41
CA ILE A 130 27.69 -17.87 6.90
C ILE A 130 28.67 -18.78 6.15
N TRP A 131 28.84 -18.58 4.85
CA TRP A 131 29.74 -19.33 3.98
C TRP A 131 30.29 -18.43 2.86
N ASP A 132 31.39 -18.87 2.23
CA ASP A 132 32.07 -18.26 1.08
C ASP A 132 31.20 -17.31 0.23
N ARG A 133 31.29 -16.00 0.55
CA ARG A 133 30.60 -14.89 -0.14
C ARG A 133 29.08 -14.96 -0.17
N PHE A 134 28.48 -15.67 0.78
CA PHE A 134 27.04 -15.72 1.04
C PHE A 134 26.71 -15.07 2.38
N ASP A 135 25.88 -14.03 2.34
CA ASP A 135 25.39 -13.33 3.52
C ASP A 135 23.91 -13.60 3.72
N ILE A 136 23.53 -13.89 4.96
CA ILE A 136 22.15 -13.71 5.42
C ILE A 136 22.10 -12.38 6.16
N PHE A 137 21.09 -11.59 5.85
CA PHE A 137 20.88 -10.31 6.50
C PHE A 137 19.45 -10.16 6.98
N CYS A 138 19.29 -9.38 8.03
CA CYS A 138 18.00 -8.92 8.49
C CYS A 138 18.05 -7.43 8.76
N THR A 139 16.87 -6.83 8.71
CA THR A 139 16.71 -5.41 8.95
C THR A 139 15.60 -5.25 9.95
N LEU A 140 15.82 -4.36 10.92
CA LEU A 140 14.90 -4.12 12.02
C LEU A 140 14.72 -2.63 12.13
N GLY A 141 13.48 -2.18 12.09
CA GLY A 141 13.20 -0.77 11.95
C GLY A 141 11.77 -0.41 12.24
N ALA A 142 11.36 0.72 11.69
CA ALA A 142 10.00 1.16 11.69
C ALA A 142 9.57 1.65 10.30
N SER A 143 8.28 1.54 10.02
CA SER A 143 7.66 2.10 8.82
C SER A 143 6.33 2.77 9.10
N ASN A 144 6.03 3.76 8.26
CA ASN A 144 4.77 4.46 8.18
C ASN A 144 4.49 4.84 6.71
N GLY A 145 3.25 5.19 6.42
CA GLY A 145 2.84 5.54 5.06
C GLY A 145 1.74 6.57 5.00
N TYR A 146 1.65 7.17 3.82
CA TYR A 146 0.61 8.09 3.40
C TYR A 146 0.06 7.64 2.05
N PHE A 147 -1.26 7.62 1.91
CA PHE A 147 -1.90 7.27 0.64
C PHE A 147 -3.02 8.26 0.34
N LYS A 148 -3.09 8.69 -0.92
CA LYS A 148 -4.11 9.59 -1.44
C LYS A 148 -4.66 9.05 -2.74
N ALA A 149 -5.98 9.04 -2.87
CA ALA A 149 -6.62 8.74 -4.14
C ALA A 149 -8.02 9.33 -4.25
N SER A 150 -8.60 9.20 -5.44
CA SER A 150 -10.03 9.47 -5.62
C SER A 150 -10.89 8.57 -4.72
N ALA A 151 -12.04 9.06 -4.27
CA ALA A 151 -13.01 8.32 -3.47
C ALA A 151 -13.46 6.99 -4.14
N ALA A 152 -13.44 6.94 -5.48
CA ALA A 152 -13.70 5.72 -6.24
C ALA A 152 -12.72 4.59 -5.89
N ALA A 153 -11.43 4.89 -5.71
CA ALA A 153 -10.41 3.88 -5.39
C ALA A 153 -10.61 3.21 -4.03
N PHE A 154 -11.35 3.86 -3.13
CA PHE A 154 -11.71 3.39 -1.81
C PHE A 154 -13.15 2.85 -1.74
N ASN A 155 -13.83 2.62 -2.87
CA ASN A 155 -15.22 2.18 -2.88
C ASN A 155 -16.10 2.99 -1.92
N LEU A 156 -15.98 4.33 -1.94
CA LEU A 156 -16.87 5.19 -1.17
C LEU A 156 -18.28 5.02 -1.75
N VAL A 157 -19.21 4.55 -0.92
CA VAL A 157 -20.59 4.27 -1.30
C VAL A 157 -21.54 4.85 -0.27
N GLY A 158 -22.79 5.07 -0.68
CA GLY A 158 -23.85 5.55 0.19
C GLY A 158 -25.23 5.11 -0.28
N LEU A 159 -26.21 5.37 0.56
CA LEU A 159 -27.63 5.23 0.29
C LEU A 159 -28.22 6.62 0.07
N LEU A 160 -28.89 6.82 -1.06
CA LEU A 160 -29.58 8.05 -1.41
C LEU A 160 -30.99 7.75 -1.89
N GLY A 161 -31.94 8.63 -1.58
CA GLY A 161 -33.28 8.54 -2.15
C GLY A 161 -34.11 7.40 -1.59
N LEU A 162 -34.03 7.08 -0.30
CA LEU A 162 -34.88 6.05 0.30
C LEU A 162 -36.29 6.59 0.57
N SER A 163 -37.34 5.91 0.10
CA SER A 163 -38.73 6.26 0.44
C SER A 163 -39.11 5.54 1.73
N GLY A 164 -39.53 6.29 2.76
CA GLY A 164 -39.94 5.74 4.05
C GLY A 164 -39.13 6.23 5.24
N SER A 165 -39.33 5.58 6.39
CA SER A 165 -38.86 6.03 7.70
C SER A 165 -37.91 5.07 8.42
N ASP A 166 -37.51 3.96 7.80
CA ASP A 166 -36.61 2.95 8.39
C ASP A 166 -35.37 2.67 7.52
N LEU A 167 -34.18 2.71 8.15
CA LEU A 167 -32.88 2.40 7.54
C LEU A 167 -32.46 0.94 7.77
N ASN A 168 -33.22 0.16 8.55
CA ASN A 168 -32.86 -1.20 8.90
C ASN A 168 -32.80 -2.12 7.67
N GLY A 169 -31.72 -2.88 7.55
CA GLY A 169 -31.50 -3.80 6.43
C GLY A 169 -31.28 -3.13 5.06
N GLN A 170 -31.25 -1.80 4.99
CA GLN A 170 -31.06 -1.07 3.74
C GLN A 170 -29.60 -1.10 3.30
N ARG A 171 -29.39 -1.16 1.98
CA ARG A 171 -28.07 -1.31 1.34
C ARG A 171 -27.74 -0.05 0.54
N PRO A 172 -26.46 0.36 0.48
CA PRO A 172 -26.07 1.49 -0.34
C PRO A 172 -26.38 1.25 -1.82
N ASN A 173 -26.84 2.31 -2.49
CA ASN A 173 -27.33 2.30 -3.86
C ASN A 173 -26.59 3.28 -4.78
N ILE A 174 -25.57 3.99 -4.29
CA ILE A 174 -24.73 4.86 -5.10
C ILE A 174 -23.24 4.68 -4.77
N GLY A 175 -22.40 4.84 -5.79
CA GLY A 175 -20.96 4.97 -5.64
C GLY A 175 -20.56 6.44 -5.77
N ILE A 176 -19.76 6.94 -4.84
CA ILE A 176 -19.32 8.34 -4.78
C ILE A 176 -17.91 8.41 -5.36
N THR A 177 -17.80 8.95 -6.57
CA THR A 177 -16.53 9.02 -7.30
C THR A 177 -15.88 10.41 -7.26
N GLN A 178 -16.67 11.45 -6.99
CA GLN A 178 -16.23 12.85 -6.92
C GLN A 178 -15.76 13.19 -5.51
N GLY A 179 -14.48 12.91 -5.25
CA GLY A 179 -13.85 13.22 -3.98
C GLY A 179 -12.46 12.64 -3.88
N VAL A 180 -11.79 12.96 -2.79
CA VAL A 180 -10.45 12.51 -2.42
C VAL A 180 -10.53 11.86 -1.05
N VAL A 181 -9.79 10.78 -0.89
CA VAL A 181 -9.57 10.10 0.39
C VAL A 181 -8.08 10.05 0.65
N GLU A 182 -7.71 10.43 1.86
CA GLU A 182 -6.35 10.45 2.36
C GLU A 182 -6.28 9.58 3.61
N LEU A 183 -5.22 8.80 3.74
CA LEU A 183 -4.97 8.02 4.94
C LEU A 183 -3.51 8.12 5.36
N TYR A 184 -3.31 8.18 6.66
CA TYR A 184 -2.01 8.20 7.32
C TYR A 184 -1.92 7.02 8.26
N THR A 185 -0.80 6.32 8.25
CA THR A 185 -0.54 5.23 9.17
C THR A 185 0.31 5.68 10.36
N ASP A 186 0.18 4.99 11.47
CA ASP A 186 1.14 5.12 12.57
C ASP A 186 2.51 4.53 12.16
N THR A 187 3.53 4.90 12.94
CA THR A 187 4.86 4.30 12.85
C THR A 187 4.85 3.00 13.62
N THR A 188 5.13 1.89 12.93
CA THR A 188 5.19 0.56 13.56
C THR A 188 6.45 -0.18 13.19
N PHE A 189 6.78 -1.17 14.01
CA PHE A 189 7.90 -2.06 13.75
C PHE A 189 7.81 -2.69 12.36
N SER A 190 8.91 -2.60 11.63
CA SER A 190 9.13 -3.25 10.35
C SER A 190 10.35 -4.14 10.44
N TRP A 191 10.30 -5.27 9.74
CA TRP A 191 11.45 -6.16 9.62
C TRP A 191 11.60 -6.67 8.20
N SER A 192 12.82 -7.04 7.85
CA SER A 192 13.07 -7.82 6.66
C SER A 192 14.08 -8.92 6.93
N VAL A 193 14.04 -9.94 6.08
CA VAL A 193 15.07 -10.98 5.98
C VAL A 193 15.47 -11.10 4.53
N GLY A 194 16.75 -11.27 4.29
CA GLY A 194 17.28 -11.45 2.96
C GLY A 194 18.54 -12.30 2.95
N ALA A 195 18.90 -12.71 1.74
CA ALA A 195 20.14 -13.39 1.46
C ALA A 195 20.74 -12.81 0.20
N ARG A 196 22.06 -12.80 0.15
CA ARG A 196 22.80 -12.37 -1.04
C ARG A 196 24.04 -13.23 -1.19
N GLY A 197 24.46 -13.43 -2.43
CA GLY A 197 25.63 -14.25 -2.71
C GLY A 197 26.27 -13.93 -4.05
N ALA A 198 27.55 -14.24 -4.17
CA ALA A 198 28.25 -14.27 -5.45
C ALA A 198 27.80 -15.51 -6.24
N LEU A 199 27.29 -15.29 -7.46
CA LEU A 199 26.91 -16.35 -8.39
C LEU A 199 28.08 -16.77 -9.29
N TRP A 200 28.96 -15.82 -9.60
CA TRP A 200 30.10 -16.05 -10.47
C TRP A 200 31.19 -15.04 -10.21
N GLU A 201 32.43 -15.50 -10.26
CA GLU A 201 33.62 -14.67 -10.14
C GLU A 201 34.68 -15.10 -11.15
N CYS A 202 35.36 -14.10 -11.73
CA CYS A 202 36.53 -14.33 -12.57
C CYS A 202 37.50 -13.15 -12.42
N GLY A 203 38.61 -13.40 -11.72
CA GLY A 203 39.56 -12.37 -11.34
C GLY A 203 38.87 -11.26 -10.54
N CYS A 204 38.97 -10.02 -11.01
CA CYS A 204 38.41 -8.86 -10.32
C CYS A 204 36.92 -8.58 -10.66
N ALA A 205 36.24 -9.46 -11.40
CA ALA A 205 34.81 -9.35 -11.75
C ALA A 205 33.94 -10.26 -10.88
N THR A 206 32.86 -9.72 -10.30
CA THR A 206 31.90 -10.48 -9.48
C THR A 206 30.47 -10.20 -9.93
N LEU A 207 29.72 -11.26 -10.22
CA LEU A 207 28.27 -11.24 -10.41
C LEU A 207 27.60 -11.73 -9.12
N GLY A 208 26.81 -10.87 -8.50
CA GLY A 208 26.04 -11.17 -7.29
C GLY A 208 24.53 -11.15 -7.53
N ALA A 209 23.81 -11.85 -6.67
CA ALA A 209 22.35 -11.76 -6.58
C ALA A 209 21.92 -11.56 -5.13
N GLU A 210 20.79 -10.89 -4.96
CA GLU A 210 20.16 -10.63 -3.67
C GLU A 210 18.67 -10.94 -3.72
N PHE A 211 18.15 -11.32 -2.55
CA PHE A 211 16.76 -11.57 -2.31
C PHE A 211 16.39 -11.03 -0.93
N GLN A 212 15.29 -10.29 -0.84
CA GLN A 212 14.82 -9.75 0.43
C GLN A 212 13.30 -9.80 0.50
N TYR A 213 12.80 -10.11 1.69
CA TYR A 213 11.41 -10.03 2.06
C TYR A 213 11.24 -9.06 3.21
N ALA A 214 10.41 -8.04 3.03
CA ALA A 214 10.09 -7.07 4.06
C ALA A 214 8.61 -7.12 4.44
N GLN A 215 8.34 -6.89 5.72
CA GLN A 215 6.99 -6.87 6.27
C GLN A 215 6.83 -5.82 7.38
N SER A 216 5.66 -5.18 7.42
CA SER A 216 5.18 -4.39 8.55
C SER A 216 3.65 -4.37 8.61
N ASN A 217 3.09 -3.96 9.75
CA ASN A 217 1.64 -3.91 9.95
C ASN A 217 1.19 -2.61 10.63
N PRO A 218 1.42 -1.43 10.02
CA PRO A 218 0.99 -0.19 10.62
C PRO A 218 -0.53 -0.06 10.65
N LYS A 219 -1.05 0.46 11.75
CA LYS A 219 -2.44 0.85 11.92
C LYS A 219 -2.66 2.18 11.22
N ILE A 220 -3.88 2.41 10.78
CA ILE A 220 -4.26 3.72 10.25
C ILE A 220 -4.51 4.64 11.43
N GLU A 221 -3.80 5.75 11.48
CA GLU A 221 -3.90 6.76 12.52
C GLU A 221 -4.94 7.82 12.16
N MET A 222 -5.00 8.20 10.89
CA MET A 222 -5.96 9.19 10.39
C MET A 222 -6.51 8.78 9.04
N LEU A 223 -7.82 8.93 8.88
CA LEU A 223 -8.53 8.78 7.63
C LEU A 223 -9.32 10.06 7.37
N ASN A 224 -9.03 10.74 6.27
CA ASN A 224 -9.72 11.93 5.82
C ASN A 224 -10.47 11.62 4.53
N VAL A 225 -11.76 11.95 4.50
CA VAL A 225 -12.64 11.78 3.35
C VAL A 225 -13.21 13.14 3.01
N THR A 226 -12.93 13.62 1.81
CA THR A 226 -13.47 14.87 1.28
C THR A 226 -14.11 14.59 -0.07
N SER A 227 -15.43 14.53 -0.11
CA SER A 227 -16.21 14.35 -1.34
C SER A 227 -17.35 15.34 -1.39
N SER A 228 -17.90 15.57 -2.59
CA SER A 228 -19.04 16.48 -2.76
C SER A 228 -20.22 16.17 -1.80
N PRO A 229 -20.64 14.90 -1.64
CA PRO A 229 -21.79 14.59 -0.77
C PRO A 229 -21.42 14.09 0.64
N ALA A 230 -20.15 13.87 0.96
CA ALA A 230 -19.71 13.39 2.28
C ALA A 230 -18.31 13.90 2.65
N GLN A 231 -18.18 14.44 3.86
CA GLN A 231 -16.91 14.91 4.41
C GLN A 231 -16.77 14.46 5.88
N PHE A 232 -15.70 13.75 6.20
CA PHE A 232 -15.43 13.31 7.56
C PHE A 232 -13.96 12.96 7.79
N VAL A 233 -13.51 13.13 9.03
CA VAL A 233 -12.19 12.72 9.51
C VAL A 233 -12.37 11.74 10.67
N ILE A 234 -11.60 10.66 10.65
CA ILE A 234 -11.60 9.66 11.72
C ILE A 234 -10.17 9.47 12.20
N HIS A 235 -9.98 9.65 13.50
CA HIS A 235 -8.74 9.28 14.18
C HIS A 235 -8.84 7.82 14.62
N LYS A 236 -7.79 7.04 14.38
CA LYS A 236 -7.70 5.60 14.67
C LYS A 236 -8.92 4.83 14.15
N PRO A 237 -9.22 4.92 12.85
CA PRO A 237 -10.44 4.35 12.29
C PRO A 237 -10.61 2.87 12.62
N ARG A 238 -11.84 2.53 13.00
CA ARG A 238 -12.30 1.17 13.22
C ARG A 238 -13.40 0.84 12.22
N GLY A 239 -13.41 -0.39 11.75
CA GLY A 239 -14.37 -0.85 10.75
C GLY A 239 -14.60 -2.35 10.83
N TYR A 240 -15.45 -2.84 9.94
CA TYR A 240 -15.82 -4.25 9.86
C TYR A 240 -14.89 -4.99 8.90
N LYS A 241 -14.51 -6.23 9.23
CA LYS A 241 -13.59 -7.08 8.45
C LYS A 241 -14.23 -8.42 8.12
N GLY A 242 -13.87 -9.01 6.98
CA GLY A 242 -14.41 -10.31 6.56
C GLY A 242 -15.92 -10.28 6.37
N THR A 243 -16.65 -11.31 6.79
CA THR A 243 -18.09 -11.41 6.58
C THR A 243 -18.90 -10.24 7.17
N THR A 244 -18.42 -9.62 8.25
CA THR A 244 -19.11 -8.47 8.87
C THR A 244 -18.95 -7.17 8.08
N SER A 245 -18.03 -7.11 7.11
CA SER A 245 -17.89 -5.95 6.22
C SER A 245 -18.91 -5.95 5.08
N ASN A 246 -19.61 -7.07 4.85
CA ASN A 246 -20.63 -7.19 3.82
C ASN A 246 -21.84 -6.32 4.12
N PHE A 247 -22.52 -5.87 3.06
CA PHE A 247 -23.76 -5.12 3.21
C PHE A 247 -24.95 -6.05 3.53
N PRO A 248 -25.97 -5.57 4.27
CA PRO A 248 -26.03 -4.25 4.91
C PRO A 248 -25.13 -4.19 6.15
N LEU A 249 -24.57 -3.01 6.42
CA LEU A 249 -23.85 -2.79 7.69
C LEU A 249 -24.87 -2.61 8.84
N PRO A 250 -24.50 -2.94 10.09
CA PRO A 250 -25.36 -2.67 11.24
C PRO A 250 -25.78 -1.19 11.33
N LEU A 251 -26.97 -0.92 11.89
CA LEU A 251 -27.46 0.46 12.07
C LEU A 251 -26.53 1.33 12.92
N THR A 252 -25.87 0.71 13.91
CA THR A 252 -24.87 1.32 14.79
C THR A 252 -23.54 1.59 14.08
N ALA A 253 -23.35 1.16 12.82
CA ALA A 253 -22.12 1.46 12.10
C ALA A 253 -21.89 2.98 12.02
N GLY A 254 -20.73 3.41 12.54
CA GLY A 254 -20.34 4.82 12.64
C GLY A 254 -20.66 5.49 13.98
N THR A 255 -21.34 4.81 14.91
CA THR A 255 -21.59 5.32 16.28
C THR A 255 -20.57 4.75 17.28
N GLU A 256 -20.53 5.31 18.48
CA GLU A 256 -19.73 4.78 19.60
C GLU A 256 -20.19 3.40 20.08
N THR A 257 -21.44 3.04 19.79
CA THR A 257 -22.04 1.73 20.14
C THR A 257 -21.78 0.64 19.10
N ALA A 258 -20.99 0.92 18.05
CA ALA A 258 -20.64 -0.06 17.02
C ALA A 258 -19.80 -1.22 17.61
N THR A 259 -20.40 -2.40 17.70
CA THR A 259 -19.70 -3.65 18.06
C THR A 259 -19.00 -4.26 16.85
N ASP A 260 -18.15 -5.26 17.10
CA ASP A 260 -17.48 -6.07 16.07
C ASP A 260 -16.55 -5.31 15.11
N THR A 261 -16.21 -4.07 15.47
CA THR A 261 -15.25 -3.26 14.73
C THR A 261 -13.82 -3.60 15.14
N LYS A 262 -12.93 -3.66 14.15
CA LYS A 262 -11.48 -3.84 14.31
C LYS A 262 -10.75 -2.58 13.85
N SER A 263 -9.57 -2.34 14.42
CA SER A 263 -8.70 -1.26 13.95
C SER A 263 -8.30 -1.51 12.50
N ALA A 264 -8.32 -0.44 11.70
CA ALA A 264 -7.83 -0.48 10.34
C ALA A 264 -6.30 -0.60 10.35
N THR A 265 -5.78 -1.58 9.63
CA THR A 265 -4.35 -1.92 9.61
C THR A 265 -3.99 -2.25 8.17
N ILE A 266 -2.84 -1.76 7.72
CA ILE A 266 -2.28 -2.05 6.41
C ILE A 266 -1.19 -3.10 6.61
N LYS A 267 -1.40 -4.30 6.08
CA LYS A 267 -0.39 -5.35 6.02
C LYS A 267 0.51 -5.09 4.82
N TYR A 268 1.74 -4.69 5.09
CA TYR A 268 2.75 -4.45 4.10
C TYR A 268 3.56 -5.72 3.85
N HIS A 269 3.73 -6.06 2.59
CA HIS A 269 4.58 -7.16 2.14
C HIS A 269 5.36 -6.71 0.92
N GLU A 270 6.67 -6.88 0.93
CA GLU A 270 7.50 -6.62 -0.24
C GLU A 270 8.48 -7.75 -0.50
N TRP A 271 8.57 -8.14 -1.76
CA TRP A 271 9.65 -8.97 -2.28
C TRP A 271 10.58 -8.11 -3.10
N GLN A 272 11.88 -8.26 -2.90
CA GLN A 272 12.94 -7.67 -3.69
C GLN A 272 13.86 -8.78 -4.21
N VAL A 273 14.23 -8.67 -5.47
CA VAL A 273 15.21 -9.54 -6.14
C VAL A 273 16.16 -8.63 -6.90
N GLY A 274 17.45 -8.74 -6.63
CA GLY A 274 18.47 -7.94 -7.28
C GLY A 274 19.55 -8.80 -7.92
N MET A 275 20.16 -8.28 -8.97
CA MET A 275 21.38 -8.81 -9.55
C MET A 275 22.31 -7.67 -9.89
N ALA A 276 23.60 -7.81 -9.56
CA ALA A 276 24.60 -6.80 -9.83
C ALA A 276 25.90 -7.41 -10.36
N LEU A 277 26.50 -6.75 -11.34
CA LEU A 277 27.84 -7.05 -11.85
C LEU A 277 28.77 -5.94 -11.40
N SER A 278 29.90 -6.31 -10.82
CA SER A 278 30.92 -5.37 -10.37
C SER A 278 32.31 -5.74 -10.86
N TYR A 279 33.20 -4.74 -10.87
CA TYR A 279 34.60 -4.93 -11.23
C TYR A 279 35.52 -4.13 -10.31
N LYS A 280 36.43 -4.77 -9.58
CA LYS A 280 37.38 -4.09 -8.69
C LYS A 280 38.53 -3.45 -9.49
N LEU A 281 38.71 -2.13 -9.35
CA LEU A 281 39.80 -1.32 -9.90
C LEU A 281 40.62 -0.70 -8.76
N ASN A 282 41.49 -1.45 -8.10
CA ASN A 282 42.38 -0.97 -7.02
C ASN A 282 41.66 -0.14 -5.92
N MET A 283 41.45 1.17 -6.13
CA MET A 283 40.69 2.08 -5.22
C MET A 283 39.20 2.28 -5.57
N LEU A 284 38.73 1.87 -6.75
CA LEU A 284 37.35 2.10 -7.21
C LEU A 284 36.70 0.77 -7.58
N VAL A 285 35.41 0.60 -7.27
CA VAL A 285 34.65 -0.58 -7.69
C VAL A 285 33.39 -0.15 -8.43
N PRO A 286 33.46 0.08 -9.76
CA PRO A 286 32.25 0.29 -10.55
C PRO A 286 31.34 -0.93 -10.51
N TYR A 287 30.03 -0.68 -10.47
CA TYR A 287 29.01 -1.72 -10.56
C TYR A 287 27.82 -1.27 -11.40
N ILE A 288 27.09 -2.24 -11.90
CA ILE A 288 25.78 -2.07 -12.53
C ILE A 288 24.84 -3.12 -11.94
N GLY A 289 23.64 -2.71 -11.54
CA GLY A 289 22.67 -3.60 -10.94
C GLY A 289 21.26 -3.36 -11.47
N VAL A 290 20.45 -4.42 -11.41
CA VAL A 290 19.02 -4.39 -11.69
C VAL A 290 18.29 -4.97 -10.48
N ASN A 291 17.34 -4.21 -9.96
CA ASN A 291 16.50 -4.64 -8.84
C ASN A 291 15.05 -4.64 -9.27
N TRP A 292 14.39 -5.76 -9.03
CA TRP A 292 12.96 -5.93 -9.16
C TRP A 292 12.35 -5.95 -7.76
N SER A 293 11.25 -5.21 -7.56
CA SER A 293 10.48 -5.36 -6.34
C SER A 293 8.99 -5.49 -6.61
N ARG A 294 8.28 -6.02 -5.63
CA ARG A 294 6.83 -6.10 -5.65
C ARG A 294 6.28 -5.94 -4.25
N ALA A 295 5.61 -4.82 -4.01
CA ALA A 295 4.89 -4.63 -2.76
C ALA A 295 3.39 -4.81 -2.90
N THR A 296 2.83 -5.26 -1.79
CA THR A 296 1.41 -5.44 -1.56
C THR A 296 1.05 -4.77 -0.25
N PHE A 297 0.01 -3.96 -0.29
CA PHE A 297 -0.60 -3.31 0.87
C PHE A 297 -2.00 -3.90 1.02
N ASP A 298 -2.25 -4.66 2.08
CA ASP A 298 -3.51 -5.34 2.29
C ASP A 298 -4.19 -4.87 3.58
N ALA A 299 -5.37 -4.27 3.45
CA ALA A 299 -6.15 -3.80 4.59
C ALA A 299 -7.25 -4.78 5.03
N ASP A 300 -7.16 -6.06 4.63
CA ASP A 300 -8.15 -7.11 4.86
C ASP A 300 -9.57 -6.71 4.39
N THR A 301 -9.66 -5.85 3.38
CA THR A 301 -10.94 -5.35 2.86
C THR A 301 -11.81 -4.71 3.96
N ILE A 302 -11.17 -4.00 4.90
CA ILE A 302 -11.89 -3.36 6.00
C ILE A 302 -12.85 -2.28 5.48
N ARG A 303 -14.08 -2.29 5.98
CA ARG A 303 -15.11 -1.31 5.64
C ARG A 303 -15.39 -0.39 6.83
N ILE A 304 -15.20 0.90 6.60
CA ILE A 304 -15.31 1.95 7.63
C ILE A 304 -16.54 2.77 7.29
N ALA A 305 -17.48 2.84 8.22
CA ALA A 305 -18.65 3.69 8.10
C ALA A 305 -18.31 5.14 8.48
N GLN A 306 -18.99 6.08 7.85
CA GLN A 306 -18.94 7.47 8.25
C GLN A 306 -19.40 7.62 9.72
N PRO A 307 -18.75 8.49 10.51
CA PRO A 307 -19.21 8.80 11.86
C PRO A 307 -20.64 9.32 11.88
N LYS A 308 -21.43 8.83 12.84
CA LYS A 308 -22.83 9.22 13.06
C LYS A 308 -23.04 9.65 14.49
N LEU A 309 -24.01 10.53 14.68
CA LEU A 309 -24.48 10.93 16.00
C LEU A 309 -25.28 9.78 16.63
N ALA A 310 -25.10 9.56 17.94
CA ALA A 310 -25.87 8.56 18.69
C ALA A 310 -27.36 8.90 18.77
N SER A 311 -27.69 10.19 18.74
CA SER A 311 -29.05 10.73 18.67
C SER A 311 -29.11 11.86 17.65
N THR A 312 -30.31 12.14 17.13
CA THR A 312 -30.48 13.25 16.18
C THR A 312 -30.29 14.59 16.88
N ILE A 313 -29.40 15.43 16.35
CA ILE A 313 -29.24 16.83 16.76
C ILE A 313 -29.64 17.68 15.56
N LEU A 314 -30.52 18.68 15.76
CA LEU A 314 -31.10 19.47 14.66
C LEU A 314 -31.77 18.62 13.57
N SER A 315 -32.34 17.47 13.95
CA SER A 315 -32.92 16.46 13.04
C SER A 315 -31.92 15.82 12.07
N LEU A 316 -30.61 15.96 12.32
CA LEU A 316 -29.53 15.34 11.56
C LEU A 316 -28.97 14.13 12.29
N THR A 317 -28.72 13.05 11.56
CA THR A 317 -28.00 11.86 12.08
C THR A 317 -26.50 11.88 11.72
N THR A 318 -26.14 12.70 10.74
CA THR A 318 -24.77 12.93 10.27
C THR A 318 -24.66 14.38 9.82
N TRP A 319 -23.45 14.93 9.80
CA TRP A 319 -23.19 16.28 9.32
C TRP A 319 -23.17 16.40 7.79
N ASN A 320 -23.70 15.41 7.06
CA ASN A 320 -23.73 15.46 5.60
C ASN A 320 -24.65 16.57 5.09
N PRO A 321 -24.30 17.21 3.97
CA PRO A 321 -25.19 18.16 3.33
C PRO A 321 -26.49 17.45 2.89
N THR A 322 -27.60 18.19 2.97
CA THR A 322 -28.83 17.78 2.28
C THR A 322 -28.60 18.00 0.77
N LEU A 323 -28.85 16.97 -0.04
CA LEU A 323 -28.61 17.01 -1.48
C LEU A 323 -29.92 17.37 -2.18
N LEU A 324 -30.27 18.65 -2.17
CA LEU A 324 -31.44 19.18 -2.87
C LEU A 324 -31.02 19.63 -4.28
N GLY A 325 -31.61 19.01 -5.31
CA GLY A 325 -31.49 19.45 -6.70
C GLY A 325 -32.73 20.26 -7.11
N GLU A 326 -33.78 19.57 -7.55
CA GLU A 326 -35.07 20.16 -7.96
C GLU A 326 -36.16 19.65 -7.01
N ALA A 327 -36.28 20.26 -5.83
CA ALA A 327 -37.34 19.94 -4.89
C ALA A 327 -38.44 21.01 -4.97
N THR A 328 -39.61 20.63 -5.49
CA THR A 328 -40.80 21.50 -5.54
C THR A 328 -41.54 21.58 -4.20
N SER A 329 -41.27 20.66 -3.27
CA SER A 329 -41.71 20.71 -1.87
C SER A 329 -40.82 19.84 -0.96
N ILE A 330 -40.68 20.20 0.31
CA ILE A 330 -40.07 19.35 1.34
C ILE A 330 -41.15 18.45 1.92
N GLY A 331 -41.42 17.31 1.25
CA GLY A 331 -42.39 16.30 1.72
C GLY A 331 -41.96 15.56 2.99
N SER A 332 -42.82 14.66 3.49
CA SER A 332 -42.66 13.87 4.72
C SER A 332 -41.62 12.75 4.67
N ASP A 333 -40.97 12.53 3.52
CA ASP A 333 -39.99 11.45 3.33
C ASP A 333 -38.67 11.78 4.04
N LYS A 334 -38.52 11.21 5.24
CA LYS A 334 -37.42 11.48 6.18
C LYS A 334 -36.01 11.27 5.60
N TYR A 335 -35.85 10.34 4.66
CA TYR A 335 -34.52 9.91 4.16
C TYR A 335 -34.33 10.07 2.65
N ALA A 336 -35.32 10.61 1.94
CA ALA A 336 -35.24 10.71 0.48
C ALA A 336 -34.20 11.74 0.02
N LYS A 337 -33.85 12.72 0.86
CA LYS A 337 -33.12 13.94 0.44
C LYS A 337 -31.75 14.10 1.09
N SER A 338 -31.33 13.11 1.86
CA SER A 338 -30.04 13.09 2.56
C SER A 338 -29.29 11.81 2.27
N LEU A 339 -27.96 11.90 2.36
CA LEU A 339 -27.08 10.77 2.19
C LEU A 339 -27.00 9.96 3.50
N HIS A 340 -27.25 8.65 3.40
CA HIS A 340 -27.22 7.69 4.51
C HIS A 340 -26.29 6.51 4.24
N ILE A 341 -26.01 5.70 5.28
CA ILE A 341 -25.22 4.45 5.19
C ILE A 341 -23.91 4.66 4.39
N VAL A 342 -23.26 5.78 4.62
CA VAL A 342 -22.01 6.12 3.95
C VAL A 342 -20.90 5.27 4.53
N SER A 343 -20.13 4.62 3.67
CA SER A 343 -18.97 3.86 4.06
C SER A 343 -17.97 3.79 2.93
N LEU A 344 -16.71 3.55 3.27
CA LEU A 344 -15.65 3.24 2.33
C LEU A 344 -14.98 1.93 2.69
N GLN A 345 -14.29 1.36 1.74
CA GLN A 345 -13.52 0.13 1.89
C GLN A 345 -12.07 0.40 1.52
N ILE A 346 -11.17 0.09 2.45
CA ILE A 346 -9.75 0.12 2.17
C ILE A 346 -9.40 -1.18 1.44
N ASN A 347 -9.17 -1.04 0.15
CA ASN A 347 -8.92 -2.16 -0.73
C ASN A 347 -7.46 -2.62 -0.64
N LYS A 348 -7.22 -3.85 -1.09
CA LYS A 348 -5.86 -4.33 -1.35
C LYS A 348 -5.26 -3.51 -2.49
N MET A 349 -3.99 -3.12 -2.35
CA MET A 349 -3.24 -2.35 -3.33
C MET A 349 -1.96 -3.09 -3.69
N LYS A 350 -1.61 -3.11 -4.97
CA LYS A 350 -0.42 -3.79 -5.48
C LYS A 350 0.40 -2.84 -6.34
N SER A 351 1.72 -2.94 -6.23
CA SER A 351 2.60 -2.31 -7.21
C SER A 351 2.38 -2.90 -8.60
N ARG A 352 2.47 -2.06 -9.63
CA ARG A 352 2.39 -2.52 -11.02
C ARG A 352 3.50 -3.54 -11.29
N LYS A 353 3.23 -4.53 -12.15
CA LYS A 353 4.30 -5.28 -12.80
C LYS A 353 5.04 -4.30 -13.71
N SER A 354 6.29 -3.99 -13.38
CA SER A 354 7.25 -3.34 -14.28
C SER A 354 7.37 -4.13 -15.58
#